data_AF-A0A955XUL2-F1
#
_entry.id   AF-A0A955XUL2-F1
#
_cell.length_a   1.000
_cell.length_b   1.000
_cell.length_c   1.000
_cell.angle_alpha   90.00
_cell.angle_beta   90.00
_cell.angle_gamma   90.00
#
_symmetry.space_group_name_H-M   'P 1'
#
loop_
_entity.id
_entity.type
_entity.pdbx_description
1 polymer ?
#
loop_
_entity_poly.entity_id
_entity_poly.type
_entity_poly.pdbx_seq_one_letter_code
_entity_poly.pdbx_strand_id
1 'polypeptide(L)' 'MRIREVRVIDENGDQLGIMPPRQGLQLAQDRGLDLVEVAPNARPPVCRIMDYGKFKYEQSKKESSQKQNNVQLKTI' A
#
# COMPACT_ATOMS: atom_id res chain seq x y z
N MET A 1 -6.69 -11.87 16.96
CA MET A 1 -7.87 -11.35 16.22
C MET A 1 -7.84 -11.97 14.82
N ARG A 2 -8.82 -12.80 14.45
CA ARG A 2 -8.89 -13.39 13.10
C ARG A 2 -9.66 -12.43 12.20
N ILE A 3 -8.95 -11.64 11.38
CA ILE A 3 -9.57 -10.87 10.30
C ILE A 3 -10.21 -11.88 9.36
N ARG A 4 -11.55 -11.83 9.23
CA ARG A 4 -12.30 -12.79 8.42
C ARG A 4 -12.20 -12.44 6.94
N GLU A 5 -12.20 -11.15 6.63
CA GLU A 5 -12.30 -10.63 5.27
C GLU A 5 -11.54 -9.30 5.14
N VAL A 6 -10.93 -9.11 3.98
CA VAL A 6 -10.25 -7.88 3.58
C VAL A 6 -10.74 -7.46 2.20
N ARG A 7 -10.83 -6.16 1.95
CA ARG A 7 -11.04 -5.63 0.61
C ARG A 7 -9.70 -5.61 -0.11
N VAL A 8 -9.60 -6.27 -1.26
CA VAL A 8 -8.37 -6.36 -2.04
C VAL A 8 -8.47 -5.48 -3.28
N ILE A 9 -7.42 -4.70 -3.51
CA ILE A 9 -7.21 -3.85 -4.68
C ILE A 9 -5.98 -4.36 -5.44
N ASP A 10 -6.08 -4.43 -6.76
CA ASP A 10 -5.01 -4.77 -7.69
C ASP A 10 -3.89 -3.69 -7.73
N GLU A 11 -2.72 -4.04 -8.24
CA GLU A 11 -1.64 -3.13 -8.63
C GLU A 11 -2.09 -2.03 -9.61
N ASN A 12 -3.08 -2.31 -10.45
CA ASN A 12 -3.68 -1.36 -11.41
C ASN A 12 -4.69 -0.40 -10.74
N GLY A 13 -5.05 -0.64 -9.48
CA GLY A 13 -6.09 0.12 -8.77
C GLY A 13 -7.49 -0.46 -8.89
N ASP A 14 -7.67 -1.58 -9.59
CA ASP A 14 -8.94 -2.26 -9.73
C ASP A 14 -9.38 -2.96 -8.44
N GLN A 15 -10.67 -2.89 -8.11
CA GLN A 15 -11.22 -3.56 -6.94
C GLN A 15 -11.49 -5.03 -7.25
N LEU A 16 -10.71 -5.94 -6.66
CA LEU A 16 -10.90 -7.39 -6.78
C LEU A 16 -12.04 -7.90 -5.87
N GLY A 17 -12.50 -7.06 -4.94
CA GLY A 17 -13.63 -7.34 -4.05
C GLY A 17 -13.20 -7.65 -2.62
N ILE A 18 -14.12 -8.24 -1.85
CA ILE A 18 -13.89 -8.64 -0.46
C ILE A 18 -13.61 -10.14 -0.43
N MET A 19 -12.49 -10.53 0.18
CA MET A 19 -12.06 -11.92 0.22
C MET A 19 -11.26 -12.23 1.50
N PRO A 20 -11.04 -13.51 1.83
CA PRO A 20 -10.17 -13.89 2.93
C PRO A 20 -8.73 -13.41 2.70
N PRO A 21 -7.97 -13.01 3.75
CA PRO A 21 -6.58 -12.57 3.61
C PRO A 21 -5.68 -13.57 2.90
N ARG A 22 -5.93 -14.88 3.09
CA ARG A 22 -5.18 -15.96 2.43
C ARG A 22 -5.32 -15.92 0.91
N GLN A 23 -6.52 -15.62 0.41
CA GLN A 23 -6.78 -15.53 -1.02
C GLN A 23 -6.08 -14.30 -1.62
N GLY A 24 -6.14 -13.17 -0.93
CA GLY A 24 -5.39 -11.97 -1.32
C GLY A 24 -3.88 -12.22 -1.36
N LEU A 25 -3.35 -12.97 -0.39
CA LEU A 25 -1.94 -13.31 -0.33
C LEU A 25 -1.52 -14.22 -1.51
N GLN A 26 -2.36 -15.21 -1.84
CA GLN A 26 -2.12 -16.07 -3.00
C GLN A 26 -2.09 -15.27 -4.30
N LEU A 27 -3.07 -14.37 -4.51
CA LEU A 27 -3.12 -13.52 -5.70
C LEU A 27 -1.88 -12.63 -5.86
N ALA A 28 -1.36 -12.10 -4.74
CA ALA A 28 -0.14 -11.32 -4.76
C ALA A 28 1.08 -12.19 -5.12
N GLN A 29 1.20 -13.38 -4.51
CA GLN A 29 2.27 -14.33 -4.80
C GLN A 29 2.27 -14.83 -6.25
N ASP A 30 1.10 -15.13 -6.80
CA ASP A 30 0.94 -15.58 -8.19
C ASP A 30 1.44 -14.53 -9.20
N ARG A 31 1.45 -13.26 -8.79
CA ARG A 31 1.94 -12.12 -9.57
C ARG A 31 3.35 -11.66 -9.21
N GLY A 32 3.98 -12.30 -8.22
CA GLY A 32 5.30 -11.89 -7.72
C GLY A 32 5.31 -10.54 -7.00
N LEU A 33 4.19 -10.15 -6.40
CA LEU A 33 4.00 -8.90 -5.67
C LEU A 33 3.63 -9.16 -4.20
N ASP A 34 3.50 -8.10 -3.41
CA ASP A 34 3.14 -8.17 -1.99
C ASP A 34 1.69 -7.74 -1.76
N LEU A 35 1.01 -8.40 -0.81
CA LEU A 35 -0.27 -7.92 -0.28
C LEU A 35 -0.01 -6.93 0.86
N VAL A 36 -0.18 -5.64 0.60
CA VAL A 36 0.12 -4.57 1.57
C VAL A 36 -1.17 -4.00 2.15
N GLU A 37 -1.28 -3.97 3.47
CA GLU A 37 -2.40 -3.33 4.16
C GLU A 37 -2.25 -1.80 4.14
N VAL A 38 -3.12 -1.13 3.37
CA VAL A 38 -3.07 0.33 3.16
C VAL A 38 -4.04 1.10 4.06
N ALA A 39 -5.12 0.45 4.49
CA ALA A 39 -6.09 1.05 5.41
C ALA A 39 -6.57 0.03 6.46
N PRO A 40 -5.82 -0.13 7.58
CA PRO A 40 -6.17 -1.08 8.64
C PRO A 40 -7.43 -0.70 9.42
N ASN A 41 -7.74 0.60 9.47
CA ASN A 41 -8.90 1.11 10.21
C ASN A 41 -10.22 0.98 9.44
N ALA A 42 -10.19 0.58 8.16
CA ALA A 42 -11.38 0.39 7.34
C ALA A 42 -12.15 -0.87 7.75
N ARG A 43 -13.45 -0.91 7.44
CA ARG A 43 -14.31 -2.09 7.66
C ARG A 43 -14.96 -2.51 6.33
N PRO A 44 -14.50 -3.61 5.69
CA PRO A 44 -13.31 -4.42 6.03
C PRO A 44 -11.99 -3.67 5.79
N PRO A 45 -10.88 -4.07 6.43
CA PRO A 45 -9.55 -3.52 6.16
C PRO A 45 -9.22 -3.60 4.67
N VAL A 46 -8.49 -2.61 4.15
CA VAL A 46 -8.13 -2.54 2.73
C VAL A 46 -6.69 -2.96 2.54
N CYS A 47 -6.50 -3.98 1.73
CA CYS A 47 -5.20 -4.43 1.24
C CYS A 47 -5.06 -4.11 -0.25
N ARG A 48 -3.87 -3.72 -0.68
CA ARG A 48 -3.53 -3.51 -2.09
C ARG A 48 -2.35 -4.39 -2.47
N ILE A 49 -2.45 -5.03 -3.63
CA ILE A 49 -1.36 -5.78 -4.24
C ILE A 49 -0.39 -4.77 -4.85
N MET A 50 0.85 -4.75 -4.38
CA MET A 50 1.90 -3.85 -4.88
C MET A 50 3.29 -4.36 -4.51
N ASP A 51 4.32 -3.83 -5.14
CA ASP A 51 5.72 -4.02 -4.71
C ASP A 51 6.01 -3.09 -3.52
N TYR A 52 6.10 -3.65 -2.31
CA TYR A 52 6.37 -2.88 -1.11
C TYR A 52 7.79 -2.29 -1.10
N GLY A 53 8.77 -3.01 -1.66
CA GLY A 53 10.16 -2.57 -1.75
C GLY A 53 10.29 -1.30 -2.59
N LYS A 54 9.71 -1.31 -3.78
CA LYS A 54 9.68 -0.15 -4.67
C LYS A 54 8.92 1.02 -4.05
N PHE A 55 7.78 0.77 -3.42
CA PHE A 55 6.99 1.81 -2.75
C PHE A 55 7.79 2.54 -1.65
N LYS A 56 8.49 1.78 -0.79
CA LYS A 56 9.31 2.36 0.28
C LYS A 56 10.49 3.16 -0.28
N TYR A 57 11.12 2.67 -1.35
CA TYR A 57 12.18 3.40 -2.03
C TYR A 57 11.69 4.74 -2.61
N GLU A 58 10.57 4.72 -3.34
CA GLU A 58 9.99 5.95 -3.91
C GLU A 58 9.55 6.95 -2.83
N GLN A 59 8.99 6.46 -1.73
CA GLN A 59 8.59 7.29 -0.59
C GLN A 59 9.80 7.97 0.05
N SER A 60 10.86 7.21 0.37
CA SER A 60 12.09 7.76 0.97
C SER A 60 12.79 8.79 0.06
N LYS A 61 12.77 8.59 -1.26
CA LYS A 61 13.31 9.54 -2.23
C LYS A 61 12.49 10.85 -2.24
N LYS A 62 11.16 10.76 -2.26
CA LYS A 62 10.26 11.93 -2.20
C LYS A 62 10.44 12.73 -0.90
N GLU A 63 10.53 12.05 0.25
CA GLU A 63 10.75 12.71 1.54
C GLU A 63 12.11 13.43 1.61
N SER A 64 13.15 12.84 1.01
CA SER A 64 14.48 13.44 0.94
C SER A 64 14.48 14.71 0.08
N SER A 65 13.77 14.70 -1.06
CA SER A 65 13.63 15.88 -1.91
C SER A 65 12.71 16.96 -1.32
N GLN A 66 11.68 16.59 -0.56
CA GLN A 66 10.79 17.57 0.09
C GLN A 66 11.48 18.30 1.26
N LYS A 67 12.36 17.62 2.01
CA LYS A 67 13.17 18.25 3.07
C LYS A 67 14.12 19.32 2.53
N GLN A 68 14.63 19.17 1.31
CA GLN A 68 15.49 20.19 0.68
C GLN A 68 14.72 21.45 0.27
N ASN A 69 13.45 21.32 -0.14
CA ASN A 69 12.64 22.45 -0.63
C ASN A 69 11.99 23.29 0.48
N ASN A 70 11.85 22.78 1.71
CA ASN A 70 11.25 23.54 2.82
C ASN A 70 12.21 24.55 3.47
N VAL A 71 13.53 24.42 3.25
CA VAL A 71 14.53 25.31 3.86
C VAL A 71 14.54 26.72 3.23
N GLN A 72 13.86 26.93 2.10
CA GLN A 72 13.98 28.19 1.33
C GLN A 72 12.83 29.20 1.51
N LEU A 73 11.80 28.92 2.32
CA LEU A 73 10.59 29.78 2.42
C LEU A 73 10.37 30.44 3.79
N LYS A 74 11.41 30.66 4.60
CA LYS A 74 11.29 31.39 5.88
C LYS A 74 12.21 32.62 5.97
N THR A 75 12.08 33.58 5.07
CA THR A 75 12.50 34.97 5.35
C THR A 75 11.75 35.98 4.47
N ILE A 76 10.77 36.69 5.05
CA ILE A 76 10.62 38.15 4.98
C ILE A 76 9.69 38.61 6.10
#